data_AF-A0A516KKR5-F1
#
_entry.id   AF-A0A516KKR5-F1
#
_cell.length_a   1.000
_cell.length_b   1.000
_cell.length_c   1.000
_cell.angle_alpha   90.00
_cell.angle_beta   90.00
_cell.angle_gamma   90.00
#
_symmetry.space_group_name_H-M   'P 1'
#
loop_
_entity.id
_entity.type
_entity.pdbx_description
1 polymer ?
#
loop_
_entity_poly.entity_id
_entity_poly.type
_entity_poly.pdbx_seq_one_letter_code
_entity_poly.pdbx_strand_id
1 'polypeptide(L)'
;MQMTIIERCKRKEILHSLELEEHSYNYWLPILVRDHKEFVEELFSGISNNSFDRIMHFFATRFNNQELENRAVAKAIYAKLGWNSDYYDVINSFYTTFVGSLVAYSESENATSFKEIHEALKNDNTLKKIIQNWKCSLFSFGDKTNLKIAMCGELKDIGKEKYAKKVLEEGNLQRIILEKYIFDSSNNKDLSEKILEFSSLCHCLANFMPCPEPPFNQLKGCLNDVKDYFPLMIDKIQEWSEESMIKIKIPEVEIWKDGKKEIKTEIDKLQIISWKEWFSDEENRTTFFLEDYYDIDYEKGRKILKGKPLFKNQKLSHAIPQKKEEVEECISNIITITKRRADSMAKRMICRMKN
;
A
#
# COMPACT_ATOMS: atom_id res chain seq x y z
N MET A 1 -29.11 -1.29 -4.78
CA MET A 1 -28.65 -2.61 -5.24
C MET A 1 -28.95 -3.62 -4.14
N GLN A 2 -29.79 -4.63 -4.39
CA GLN A 2 -30.18 -5.63 -3.38
C GLN A 2 -29.10 -6.70 -3.29
N MET A 3 -28.42 -6.81 -2.14
CA MET A 3 -27.47 -7.91 -1.84
C MET A 3 -28.08 -9.27 -2.19
N THR A 4 -27.33 -10.15 -2.85
CA THR A 4 -27.77 -11.50 -3.17
C THR A 4 -27.97 -12.34 -1.89
N ILE A 5 -28.77 -13.40 -1.98
CA ILE A 5 -29.09 -14.28 -0.84
C ILE A 5 -27.83 -14.94 -0.27
N ILE A 6 -26.88 -15.32 -1.13
CA ILE A 6 -25.61 -15.96 -0.73
C ILE A 6 -24.70 -14.98 0.04
N GLU A 7 -24.72 -13.69 -0.29
CA GLU A 7 -23.92 -12.66 0.38
C GLU A 7 -24.55 -12.18 1.67
N ARG A 8 -25.89 -12.11 1.73
CA ARG A 8 -26.58 -11.96 3.01
C ARG A 8 -26.20 -13.11 3.93
N CYS A 9 -26.07 -14.33 3.42
CA CYS A 9 -25.61 -15.49 4.19
C CYS A 9 -24.14 -15.37 4.61
N LYS A 10 -23.18 -15.03 3.73
CA LYS A 10 -21.74 -14.89 4.11
C LYS A 10 -21.45 -13.69 5.02
N ARG A 11 -22.09 -12.55 4.75
CA ARG A 11 -21.96 -11.35 5.59
C ARG A 11 -22.67 -11.56 6.93
N LYS A 12 -23.83 -12.22 6.95
CA LYS A 12 -24.43 -12.67 8.20
C LYS A 12 -23.57 -13.72 8.87
N GLU A 13 -22.96 -14.67 8.18
CA GLU A 13 -22.08 -15.67 8.80
C GLU A 13 -20.86 -15.02 9.42
N ILE A 14 -20.22 -14.04 8.79
CA ILE A 14 -19.08 -13.32 9.38
C ILE A 14 -19.54 -12.41 10.51
N LEU A 15 -20.62 -11.64 10.35
CA LEU A 15 -21.13 -10.81 11.44
C LEU A 15 -21.64 -11.67 12.60
N HIS A 16 -22.29 -12.79 12.31
CA HIS A 16 -22.77 -13.77 13.27
C HIS A 16 -21.63 -14.57 13.89
N SER A 17 -20.55 -14.86 13.16
CA SER A 17 -19.33 -15.47 13.71
C SER A 17 -18.47 -14.46 14.47
N LEU A 18 -18.62 -13.16 14.22
CA LEU A 18 -18.07 -12.09 15.04
C LEU A 18 -18.92 -11.83 16.31
N GLU A 19 -20.21 -12.17 16.26
CA GLU A 19 -21.14 -12.19 17.39
C GLU A 19 -21.00 -13.47 18.22
N LEU A 20 -20.70 -14.61 17.59
CA LEU A 20 -20.34 -15.86 18.25
C LEU A 20 -18.94 -15.69 18.83
N GLU A 21 -18.84 -15.89 20.13
CA GLU A 21 -17.63 -15.81 20.91
C GLU A 21 -16.66 -16.97 20.59
N GLU A 22 -16.11 -17.03 19.37
CA GLU A 22 -15.05 -17.99 19.07
C GLU A 22 -13.72 -17.52 19.69
N HIS A 23 -13.38 -18.16 20.81
CA HIS A 23 -12.30 -17.79 21.73
C HIS A 23 -10.89 -18.23 21.30
N SER A 24 -10.64 -18.51 20.02
CA SER A 24 -9.39 -19.14 19.60
C SER A 24 -8.51 -18.26 18.73
N TYR A 25 -7.20 -18.36 18.94
CA TYR A 25 -6.18 -17.76 18.08
C TYR A 25 -6.32 -18.20 16.62
N ASN A 26 -6.63 -19.48 16.43
CA ASN A 26 -6.81 -20.10 15.10
C ASN A 26 -8.02 -19.53 14.35
N TYR A 27 -8.95 -18.88 15.05
CA TYR A 27 -10.07 -18.17 14.44
C TYR A 27 -9.69 -16.73 14.05
N TRP A 28 -9.07 -15.98 14.96
CA TRP A 28 -8.78 -14.55 14.74
C TRP A 28 -7.67 -14.28 13.73
N LEU A 29 -6.58 -15.06 13.75
CA LEU A 29 -5.44 -14.79 12.87
C LEU A 29 -5.83 -14.86 11.38
N PRO A 30 -6.54 -15.90 10.87
CA PRO A 30 -6.97 -15.94 9.48
C PRO A 30 -7.85 -14.76 9.07
N ILE A 31 -8.73 -14.29 9.96
CA ILE A 31 -9.58 -13.12 9.70
C ILE A 31 -8.75 -11.86 9.54
N LEU A 32 -7.75 -11.66 10.42
CA LEU A 32 -6.94 -10.44 10.45
C LEU A 32 -6.03 -10.27 9.23
N VAL A 33 -5.58 -11.38 8.63
CA VAL A 33 -4.76 -11.38 7.41
C VAL A 33 -5.56 -11.59 6.13
N ARG A 34 -6.89 -11.73 6.22
CA ARG A 34 -7.74 -11.97 5.07
C ARG A 34 -7.76 -10.75 4.15
N ASP A 35 -7.77 -11.00 2.84
CA ASP A 35 -7.89 -9.95 1.85
C ASP A 35 -9.32 -9.36 1.87
N HIS A 36 -9.50 -8.13 2.38
CA HIS A 36 -10.86 -7.54 2.47
C HIS A 36 -11.50 -7.23 1.12
N LYS A 37 -10.72 -7.27 0.04
CA LYS A 37 -11.26 -7.22 -1.31
C LYS A 37 -12.22 -8.39 -1.55
N GLU A 38 -12.07 -9.51 -0.82
CA GLU A 38 -13.01 -10.66 -0.75
C GLU A 38 -14.45 -10.32 -0.40
N PHE A 39 -14.67 -9.14 0.17
CA PHE A 39 -15.99 -8.67 0.56
C PHE A 39 -16.56 -7.62 -0.38
N VAL A 40 -15.93 -7.38 -1.54
CA VAL A 40 -16.39 -6.45 -2.58
C VAL A 40 -17.00 -7.28 -3.71
N GLU A 41 -18.33 -7.33 -3.80
CA GLU A 41 -19.10 -8.16 -4.74
C GLU A 41 -18.63 -7.99 -6.19
N GLU A 42 -18.35 -6.76 -6.58
CA GLU A 42 -17.90 -6.40 -7.92
C GLU A 42 -16.46 -6.84 -8.22
N LEU A 43 -15.65 -7.19 -7.20
CA LEU A 43 -14.34 -7.83 -7.35
C LEU A 43 -14.42 -9.36 -7.38
N PHE A 44 -15.57 -9.94 -7.04
CA PHE A 44 -15.77 -11.39 -6.92
C PHE A 44 -16.71 -11.97 -7.99
N SER A 45 -17.56 -11.14 -8.59
CA SER A 45 -18.43 -11.53 -9.69
C SER A 45 -17.66 -11.52 -11.02
N GLY A 46 -17.13 -12.69 -11.41
CA GLY A 46 -16.49 -12.89 -12.71
C GLY A 46 -15.04 -12.41 -12.82
N ILE A 47 -14.41 -12.02 -11.71
CA ILE A 47 -13.01 -11.57 -11.65
C ILE A 47 -12.13 -12.63 -10.97
N SER A 48 -10.88 -12.69 -11.45
CA SER A 48 -9.84 -13.68 -11.11
C SER A 48 -9.67 -13.98 -9.61
N ASN A 49 -9.47 -15.26 -9.27
CA ASN A 49 -9.11 -15.72 -7.93
C ASN A 49 -7.68 -15.28 -7.51
N ASN A 50 -6.93 -14.64 -8.41
CA ASN A 50 -5.59 -14.13 -8.16
C ASN A 50 -5.64 -12.80 -7.37
N SER A 51 -4.87 -12.70 -6.27
CA SER A 51 -4.80 -11.52 -5.41
C SER A 51 -4.26 -10.27 -6.12
N PHE A 52 -3.33 -10.46 -7.05
CA PHE A 52 -2.79 -9.37 -7.86
C PHE A 52 -3.86 -8.77 -8.78
N ASP A 53 -4.63 -9.61 -9.47
CA ASP A 53 -5.70 -9.12 -10.34
C ASP A 53 -6.77 -8.37 -9.53
N ARG A 54 -7.13 -8.88 -8.34
CA ARG A 54 -8.07 -8.17 -7.45
C ARG A 54 -7.58 -6.79 -7.03
N ILE A 55 -6.30 -6.65 -6.68
CA ILE A 55 -5.77 -5.34 -6.28
C ILE A 55 -5.67 -4.38 -7.48
N MET A 56 -5.35 -4.89 -8.67
CA MET A 56 -5.39 -4.09 -9.90
C MET A 56 -6.81 -3.65 -10.21
N HIS A 57 -7.81 -4.53 -10.10
CA HIS A 57 -9.21 -4.14 -10.28
C HIS A 57 -9.62 -3.06 -9.28
N PHE A 58 -9.21 -3.18 -8.02
CA PHE A 58 -9.43 -2.14 -7.00
C PHE A 58 -8.87 -0.78 -7.41
N PHE A 59 -7.65 -0.73 -7.94
CA PHE A 59 -7.08 0.52 -8.44
C PHE A 59 -7.74 1.04 -9.72
N ALA A 60 -8.23 0.16 -10.59
CA ALA A 60 -8.86 0.51 -11.86
C ALA A 60 -10.26 1.12 -11.71
N THR A 61 -11.03 0.70 -10.71
CA THR A 61 -12.46 1.06 -10.61
C THR A 61 -12.75 2.23 -9.68
N ARG A 62 -11.79 2.66 -8.85
CA ARG A 62 -11.96 3.79 -7.92
C ARG A 62 -13.28 3.66 -7.12
N PHE A 63 -13.61 2.46 -6.65
CA PHE A 63 -14.88 2.10 -6.02
C PHE A 63 -15.45 3.21 -5.13
N ASN A 64 -16.35 4.07 -5.64
CA ASN A 64 -17.13 5.12 -4.96
C ASN A 64 -16.61 5.62 -3.59
N ASN A 65 -15.31 5.91 -3.45
CA ASN A 65 -14.68 6.25 -2.16
C ASN A 65 -14.94 5.24 -1.02
N GLN A 66 -15.15 3.95 -1.31
CA GLN A 66 -15.22 2.90 -0.30
C GLN A 66 -13.81 2.56 0.17
N GLU A 67 -13.34 3.37 1.11
CA GLU A 67 -12.21 3.07 1.98
C GLU A 67 -12.53 1.78 2.75
N LEU A 68 -11.78 0.70 2.45
CA LEU A 68 -12.02 -0.64 2.98
C LEU A 68 -11.84 -0.68 4.50
N GLU A 69 -10.92 0.13 5.01
CA GLU A 69 -10.66 0.43 6.40
C GLU A 69 -11.87 1.05 7.11
N ASN A 70 -12.79 1.69 6.38
CA ASN A 70 -13.97 2.35 6.94
C ASN A 70 -15.26 1.52 6.85
N ARG A 71 -15.19 0.29 6.33
CA ARG A 71 -16.36 -0.60 6.22
C ARG A 71 -16.79 -1.13 7.59
N ALA A 72 -18.08 -1.47 7.70
CA ALA A 72 -18.68 -1.98 8.94
C ALA A 72 -17.94 -3.19 9.53
N VAL A 73 -17.44 -4.10 8.69
CA VAL A 73 -16.67 -5.27 9.14
C VAL A 73 -15.35 -4.86 9.82
N ALA A 74 -14.66 -3.86 9.27
CA ALA A 74 -13.43 -3.35 9.85
C ALA A 74 -13.70 -2.60 11.17
N LYS A 75 -14.72 -1.74 11.18
CA LYS A 75 -15.15 -1.02 12.38
C LYS A 75 -15.59 -1.95 13.53
N ALA A 76 -16.23 -3.07 13.23
CA ALA A 76 -16.59 -4.07 14.24
C ALA A 76 -15.34 -4.69 14.90
N ILE A 77 -14.30 -4.93 14.12
CA ILE A 77 -13.01 -5.43 14.63
C ILE A 77 -12.28 -4.37 15.44
N TYR A 78 -12.27 -3.12 14.98
CA TYR A 78 -11.68 -1.99 15.70
C TYR A 78 -12.33 -1.81 17.08
N ALA A 79 -13.66 -1.93 17.16
CA ALA A 79 -14.37 -1.87 18.44
C ALA A 79 -13.93 -2.98 19.40
N LYS A 80 -13.73 -4.22 18.93
CA LYS A 80 -13.20 -5.32 19.77
C LYS A 80 -11.76 -5.06 20.23
N LEU A 81 -10.94 -4.41 19.39
CA LEU A 81 -9.61 -3.94 19.75
C LEU A 81 -9.62 -2.66 20.59
N GLY A 82 -10.81 -2.07 20.84
CA GLY A 82 -11.03 -0.80 21.53
C GLY A 82 -10.32 0.37 20.87
N TRP A 83 -10.20 0.32 19.55
CA TRP A 83 -9.76 1.45 18.75
C TRP A 83 -10.95 2.41 18.59
N ASN A 84 -10.70 3.69 18.85
CA ASN A 84 -11.66 4.76 18.67
C ASN A 84 -10.98 5.90 17.91
N SER A 85 -11.24 5.98 16.61
CA SER A 85 -10.69 6.99 15.71
C SER A 85 -11.70 7.34 14.64
N ASP A 86 -11.70 8.60 14.24
CA ASP A 86 -12.48 9.10 13.11
C ASP A 86 -11.80 8.81 11.77
N TYR A 87 -10.48 8.60 11.78
CA TYR A 87 -9.65 8.44 10.59
C TYR A 87 -8.85 7.14 10.67
N TYR A 88 -8.81 6.43 9.54
CA TYR A 88 -8.04 5.22 9.34
C TYR A 88 -7.27 5.33 8.02
N ASP A 89 -6.18 4.57 7.92
CA ASP A 89 -5.36 4.49 6.72
C ASP A 89 -4.79 3.09 6.52
N VAL A 90 -4.34 2.83 5.30
CA VAL A 90 -3.52 1.68 4.94
C VAL A 90 -2.06 1.98 5.30
N ILE A 91 -1.45 1.13 6.13
CA ILE A 91 -0.06 1.32 6.59
C ILE A 91 0.91 1.09 5.42
N ASN A 92 0.83 -0.09 4.79
CA ASN A 92 1.70 -0.47 3.68
C ASN A 92 0.91 -0.50 2.38
N SER A 93 1.13 0.51 1.54
CA SER A 93 0.52 0.62 0.22
C SER A 93 1.20 -0.30 -0.79
N PHE A 94 0.42 -1.10 -1.52
CA PHE A 94 0.97 -2.02 -2.51
C PHE A 94 1.59 -1.32 -3.72
N TYR A 95 0.95 -0.27 -4.23
CA TYR A 95 1.25 0.24 -5.57
C TYR A 95 2.67 0.80 -5.69
N THR A 96 3.14 1.56 -4.70
CA THR A 96 4.49 2.15 -4.72
C THR A 96 5.57 1.07 -4.78
N THR A 97 5.49 0.06 -3.91
CA THR A 97 6.47 -1.04 -3.86
C THR A 97 6.42 -1.88 -5.13
N PHE A 98 5.22 -2.11 -5.66
CA PHE A 98 5.04 -2.82 -6.93
C PHE A 98 5.66 -2.06 -8.11
N VAL A 99 5.50 -0.74 -8.18
CA VAL A 99 6.19 0.10 -9.17
C VAL A 99 7.71 -0.02 -9.02
N GLY A 100 8.23 -0.03 -7.79
CA GLY A 100 9.66 -0.29 -7.54
C GLY A 100 10.11 -1.64 -8.08
N SER A 101 9.27 -2.67 -7.96
CA SER A 101 9.52 -4.01 -8.51
C SER A 101 9.61 -3.98 -10.03
N LEU A 102 8.68 -3.31 -10.71
CA LEU A 102 8.68 -3.17 -12.16
C LEU A 102 9.95 -2.49 -12.68
N VAL A 103 10.35 -1.39 -12.05
CA VAL A 103 11.56 -0.65 -12.44
C VAL A 103 12.80 -1.52 -12.22
N ALA A 104 13.01 -2.05 -11.01
CA ALA A 104 14.21 -2.82 -10.67
C ALA A 104 14.38 -4.10 -11.50
N TYR A 105 13.30 -4.83 -11.77
CA TYR A 105 13.38 -6.08 -12.52
C TYR A 105 13.44 -5.85 -14.03
N SER A 106 12.80 -4.80 -14.56
CA SER A 106 12.94 -4.47 -15.98
C SER A 106 14.31 -3.90 -16.36
N GLU A 107 14.99 -3.19 -15.47
CA GLU A 107 16.33 -2.65 -15.74
C GLU A 107 17.42 -3.72 -15.82
N SER A 108 17.31 -4.76 -14.99
CA SER A 108 18.30 -5.83 -14.87
C SER A 108 18.38 -6.83 -16.04
N GLU A 109 17.31 -6.94 -16.84
CA GLU A 109 17.10 -7.99 -17.85
C GLU A 109 17.34 -7.49 -19.30
N ASN A 110 17.78 -6.24 -19.45
CA ASN A 110 17.58 -5.41 -20.64
C ASN A 110 18.45 -5.72 -21.90
N ALA A 111 19.15 -6.86 -21.99
CA ALA A 111 19.97 -7.17 -23.18
C ALA A 111 19.40 -8.30 -24.05
N THR A 112 18.89 -9.37 -23.46
CA THR A 112 18.55 -10.61 -24.19
C THR A 112 17.04 -10.74 -24.42
N SER A 113 16.25 -10.41 -23.40
CA SER A 113 14.78 -10.48 -23.37
C SER A 113 14.09 -9.47 -24.32
N PHE A 114 14.81 -8.42 -24.73
CA PHE A 114 14.39 -7.40 -25.68
C PHE A 114 14.24 -7.95 -27.10
N LYS A 115 15.12 -8.86 -27.54
CA LYS A 115 15.12 -9.41 -28.91
C LYS A 115 13.86 -10.23 -29.20
N GLU A 116 13.36 -10.94 -28.18
CA GLU A 116 12.15 -11.76 -28.24
C GLU A 116 10.86 -10.93 -28.20
N ILE A 117 10.79 -9.90 -27.32
CA ILE A 117 9.66 -8.95 -27.32
C ILE A 117 9.64 -8.16 -28.64
N HIS A 118 10.81 -7.75 -29.13
CA HIS A 118 10.98 -7.14 -30.45
C HIS A 118 10.55 -8.08 -31.59
N GLU A 119 10.72 -9.40 -31.46
CA GLU A 119 10.25 -10.38 -32.44
C GLU A 119 8.74 -10.64 -32.38
N ALA A 120 8.14 -10.65 -31.19
CA ALA A 120 6.68 -10.70 -31.05
C ALA A 120 5.99 -9.44 -31.61
N LEU A 121 6.63 -8.27 -31.48
CA LEU A 121 6.09 -6.98 -31.94
C LEU A 121 6.47 -6.64 -33.41
N LYS A 122 7.28 -7.47 -34.09
CA LYS A 122 7.82 -7.23 -35.44
C LYS A 122 6.77 -7.19 -36.57
N ASN A 123 5.54 -7.63 -36.29
CA ASN A 123 4.44 -7.67 -37.26
C ASN A 123 3.64 -6.36 -37.36
N ASP A 124 3.91 -5.36 -36.51
CA ASP A 124 3.32 -4.03 -36.60
C ASP A 124 4.35 -3.02 -37.14
N ASN A 125 4.12 -2.54 -38.37
CA ASN A 125 5.03 -1.61 -39.06
C ASN A 125 5.12 -0.22 -38.39
N THR A 126 4.17 0.13 -37.53
CA THR A 126 4.13 1.39 -36.78
C THR A 126 5.07 1.34 -35.58
N LEU A 127 5.13 0.18 -34.90
CA LEU A 127 5.93 -0.05 -33.69
C LEU A 127 7.41 -0.34 -33.97
N LYS A 128 7.75 -0.84 -35.17
CA LYS A 128 9.12 -1.09 -35.61
C LYS A 128 10.06 0.12 -35.51
N LYS A 129 9.57 1.31 -35.87
CA LYS A 129 10.36 2.56 -35.85
C LYS A 129 10.59 3.11 -34.44
N ILE A 130 9.71 2.73 -33.52
CA ILE A 130 9.66 3.15 -32.12
C ILE A 130 10.63 2.34 -31.25
N ILE A 131 10.79 1.06 -31.55
CA ILE A 131 11.60 0.11 -30.77
C ILE A 131 13.11 0.24 -31.06
N GLN A 132 13.51 0.70 -32.26
CA GLN A 132 14.92 0.80 -32.67
C GLN A 132 15.80 1.75 -31.81
N ASN A 133 15.19 2.58 -30.96
CA ASN A 133 15.89 3.52 -30.07
C ASN A 133 15.82 3.16 -28.57
N TRP A 134 15.26 1.99 -28.20
CA TRP A 134 15.13 1.60 -26.80
C TRP A 134 16.41 0.98 -26.25
N LYS A 135 17.27 1.84 -25.70
CA LYS A 135 18.30 1.48 -24.70
C LYS A 135 17.86 1.79 -23.25
N CYS A 136 16.59 2.17 -23.03
CA CYS A 136 16.08 2.68 -21.77
C CYS A 136 15.14 1.69 -21.06
N SER A 137 15.09 1.77 -19.73
CA SER A 137 14.17 1.06 -18.85
C SER A 137 12.73 1.07 -19.38
N LEU A 138 12.07 -0.09 -19.48
CA LEU A 138 10.65 -0.18 -19.90
C LEU A 138 9.72 0.55 -18.93
N PHE A 139 10.14 0.57 -17.67
CA PHE A 139 9.54 1.25 -16.55
C PHE A 139 10.57 2.21 -15.94
N SER A 140 10.15 3.41 -15.58
CA SER A 140 10.95 4.27 -14.71
C SER A 140 10.06 4.95 -13.68
N PHE A 141 10.67 5.51 -12.63
CA PHE A 141 9.92 6.33 -11.70
C PHE A 141 9.47 7.63 -12.38
N GLY A 142 8.19 7.95 -12.20
CA GLY A 142 7.61 9.22 -12.59
C GLY A 142 7.58 10.23 -11.45
N ASP A 143 6.90 11.35 -11.68
CA ASP A 143 6.68 12.34 -10.63
C ASP A 143 5.66 11.80 -9.61
N LYS A 144 5.85 12.11 -8.30
CA LYS A 144 4.99 11.59 -7.22
C LYS A 144 4.96 10.05 -7.22
N THR A 145 3.81 9.43 -7.04
CA THR A 145 3.67 7.96 -7.06
C THR A 145 3.40 7.42 -8.47
N ASN A 146 3.61 8.21 -9.52
CA ASN A 146 3.37 7.78 -10.89
C ASN A 146 4.49 6.87 -11.41
N LEU A 147 4.08 5.95 -12.27
CA LEU A 147 4.97 5.13 -13.07
C LEU A 147 5.17 5.81 -14.44
N LYS A 148 6.37 5.75 -15.00
CA LYS A 148 6.58 6.03 -16.42
C LYS A 148 6.65 4.72 -17.16
N ILE A 149 5.87 4.61 -18.24
CA ILE A 149 5.88 3.46 -19.13
C ILE A 149 6.26 3.86 -20.55
N ALA A 150 6.91 2.96 -21.25
CA ALA A 150 7.20 3.15 -22.66
C ALA A 150 5.90 3.03 -23.49
N MET A 151 5.47 4.15 -24.10
CA MET A 151 4.31 4.24 -24.98
C MET A 151 4.68 4.96 -26.27
N CYS A 152 4.44 4.32 -27.40
CA CYS A 152 4.70 4.87 -28.73
C CYS A 152 6.13 5.45 -28.91
N GLY A 153 7.14 4.86 -28.25
CA GLY A 153 8.54 5.27 -28.39
C GLY A 153 9.03 6.30 -27.40
N GLU A 154 8.17 6.75 -26.48
CA GLU A 154 8.51 7.71 -25.43
C GLU A 154 8.12 7.16 -24.06
N LEU A 155 8.82 7.59 -23.01
CA LEU A 155 8.40 7.36 -21.64
C LEU A 155 7.33 8.38 -21.26
N LYS A 156 6.16 7.89 -20.84
CA LYS A 156 5.03 8.75 -20.43
C LYS A 156 4.59 8.39 -19.03
N ASP A 157 4.33 9.41 -18.22
CA ASP A 157 3.70 9.23 -16.92
C ASP A 157 2.32 8.60 -17.10
N ILE A 158 2.08 7.56 -16.29
CA ILE A 158 0.79 6.89 -16.19
C ILE A 158 0.39 6.84 -14.73
N GLY A 159 -0.82 7.34 -14.46
CA GLY A 159 -1.41 7.27 -13.13
C GLY A 159 -1.83 5.84 -12.78
N LYS A 160 -1.88 5.57 -11.47
CA LYS A 160 -2.28 4.29 -10.85
C LYS A 160 -3.48 3.62 -11.52
N GLU A 161 -4.59 4.35 -11.64
CA GLU A 161 -5.85 3.85 -12.21
C GLU A 161 -5.69 3.41 -13.68
N LYS A 162 -5.05 4.25 -14.50
CA LYS A 162 -4.87 3.99 -15.92
C LYS A 162 -3.92 2.82 -16.16
N TYR A 163 -2.87 2.69 -15.35
CA TYR A 163 -1.96 1.55 -15.42
C TYR A 163 -2.67 0.24 -15.03
N ALA A 164 -3.45 0.26 -13.95
CA ALA A 164 -4.19 -0.91 -13.50
C ALA A 164 -5.17 -1.41 -14.58
N LYS A 165 -5.92 -0.51 -15.25
CA LYS A 165 -6.78 -0.87 -16.40
C LYS A 165 -6.01 -1.58 -17.50
N LYS A 166 -4.82 -1.08 -17.86
CA LYS A 166 -3.98 -1.68 -18.91
C LYS A 166 -3.51 -3.09 -18.57
N VAL A 167 -3.15 -3.35 -17.31
CA VAL A 167 -2.67 -4.67 -16.88
C VAL A 167 -3.79 -5.71 -16.84
N LEU A 168 -5.05 -5.27 -16.70
CA LEU A 168 -6.23 -6.14 -16.69
C LEU A 168 -6.78 -6.42 -18.09
N GLU A 169 -6.43 -5.59 -19.08
CA GLU A 169 -6.83 -5.81 -20.48
C GLU A 169 -6.10 -7.02 -21.06
N GLU A 170 -6.86 -8.03 -21.51
CA GLU A 170 -6.30 -9.22 -22.16
C GLU A 170 -5.49 -8.84 -23.41
N GLY A 171 -4.31 -9.44 -23.57
CA GLY A 171 -3.41 -9.16 -24.68
C GLY A 171 -2.70 -7.79 -24.62
N ASN A 172 -2.90 -7.00 -23.57
CA ASN A 172 -2.21 -5.72 -23.43
C ASN A 172 -0.71 -5.93 -23.21
N LEU A 173 0.11 -5.12 -23.87
CA LEU A 173 1.57 -5.17 -23.78
C LEU A 173 2.07 -5.08 -22.32
N GLN A 174 1.43 -4.27 -21.48
CA GLN A 174 1.85 -4.11 -20.09
C GLN A 174 1.62 -5.39 -19.28
N ARG A 175 0.54 -6.13 -19.56
CA ARG A 175 0.32 -7.46 -18.96
C ARG A 175 1.37 -8.45 -19.41
N ILE A 176 1.69 -8.50 -20.71
CA ILE A 176 2.70 -9.42 -21.25
C ILE A 176 4.07 -9.17 -20.61
N ILE A 177 4.47 -7.90 -20.49
CA ILE A 177 5.72 -7.49 -19.85
C ILE A 177 5.74 -7.91 -18.37
N LEU A 178 4.65 -7.67 -17.66
CA LEU A 178 4.50 -8.05 -16.26
C LEU A 178 4.64 -9.57 -16.05
N GLU A 179 3.98 -10.37 -16.89
CA GLU A 179 4.09 -11.84 -16.86
C GLU A 179 5.54 -12.29 -17.05
N LYS A 180 6.29 -11.65 -17.96
CA LYS A 180 7.69 -12.00 -18.22
C LYS A 180 8.63 -11.63 -17.07
N TYR A 181 8.48 -10.45 -16.48
CA TYR A 181 9.50 -9.93 -15.53
C TYR A 181 9.16 -10.14 -14.06
N ILE A 182 7.89 -10.29 -13.72
CA ILE A 182 7.45 -10.45 -12.33
C ILE A 182 6.89 -11.85 -12.08
N PHE A 183 6.06 -12.37 -12.98
CA PHE A 183 5.35 -13.64 -12.77
C PHE A 183 5.95 -14.84 -13.52
N ASP A 184 7.11 -14.68 -14.16
CA ASP A 184 7.80 -15.79 -14.80
C ASP A 184 8.30 -16.79 -13.74
N SER A 185 7.54 -17.86 -13.59
CA SER A 185 7.79 -18.95 -12.63
C SER A 185 9.12 -19.67 -12.83
N SER A 186 9.80 -19.50 -13.97
CA SER A 186 11.11 -20.12 -14.22
C SER A 186 12.27 -19.30 -13.64
N ASN A 187 12.14 -17.97 -13.57
CA ASN A 187 13.23 -17.07 -13.20
C ASN A 187 12.94 -16.23 -11.94
N ASN A 188 11.67 -15.93 -11.65
CA ASN A 188 11.26 -14.99 -10.61
C ASN A 188 10.18 -15.56 -9.68
N LYS A 189 10.15 -16.89 -9.49
CA LYS A 189 9.13 -17.57 -8.68
C LYS A 189 8.98 -16.97 -7.27
N ASP A 190 10.10 -16.74 -6.58
CA ASP A 190 10.10 -16.17 -5.23
C ASP A 190 9.52 -14.75 -5.19
N LEU A 191 9.90 -13.88 -6.13
CA LEU A 191 9.30 -12.55 -6.26
C LEU A 191 7.80 -12.62 -6.56
N SER A 192 7.41 -13.47 -7.52
CA SER A 192 6.02 -13.69 -7.90
C SER A 192 5.16 -14.06 -6.68
N GLU A 193 5.61 -15.06 -5.90
CA GLU A 193 4.93 -15.50 -4.68
C GLU A 193 4.83 -14.37 -3.65
N LYS A 194 5.90 -13.60 -3.44
CA LYS A 194 5.90 -12.42 -2.55
C LYS A 194 4.97 -11.32 -3.01
N ILE A 195 4.88 -11.04 -4.31
CA ILE A 195 3.95 -10.04 -4.87
C ILE A 195 2.50 -10.49 -4.69
N LEU A 196 2.21 -11.77 -4.93
CA LEU A 196 0.88 -12.34 -4.70
C LEU A 196 0.49 -12.31 -3.23
N GLU A 197 1.41 -12.62 -2.33
CA GLU A 197 1.18 -12.51 -0.89
C GLU A 197 0.99 -11.06 -0.43
N PHE A 198 1.85 -10.14 -0.88
CA PHE A 198 1.70 -8.75 -0.49
C PHE A 198 0.40 -8.13 -1.03
N SER A 199 0.00 -8.46 -2.26
CA SER A 199 -1.28 -7.97 -2.82
C SER A 199 -2.51 -8.48 -2.06
N SER A 200 -2.45 -9.67 -1.46
CA SER A 200 -3.54 -10.17 -0.60
C SER A 200 -3.57 -9.46 0.75
N LEU A 201 -2.39 -9.15 1.32
CA LEU A 201 -2.25 -8.48 2.61
C LEU A 201 -2.50 -6.96 2.57
N CYS A 202 -2.36 -6.30 1.42
CA CYS A 202 -2.46 -4.83 1.32
C CYS A 202 -3.75 -4.25 1.93
N HIS A 203 -4.88 -4.96 1.84
CA HIS A 203 -6.16 -4.53 2.41
C HIS A 203 -6.67 -5.53 3.45
N CYS A 204 -5.80 -6.13 4.24
CA CYS A 204 -6.23 -6.89 5.42
C CYS A 204 -6.36 -5.96 6.65
N LEU A 205 -7.09 -6.42 7.67
CA LEU A 205 -7.29 -5.65 8.92
C LEU A 205 -5.96 -5.32 9.60
N ALA A 206 -5.01 -6.25 9.54
CA ALA A 206 -3.69 -6.07 10.10
C ALA A 206 -2.82 -5.06 9.33
N ASN A 207 -3.28 -4.53 8.20
CA ASN A 207 -2.62 -3.44 7.48
C ASN A 207 -3.39 -2.11 7.56
N PHE A 208 -4.47 -2.03 8.36
CA PHE A 208 -5.17 -0.79 8.65
C PHE A 208 -4.76 -0.23 10.02
N MET A 209 -4.63 1.08 10.14
CA MET A 209 -4.37 1.76 11.41
C MET A 209 -5.25 2.99 11.59
N PRO A 210 -5.61 3.36 12.82
CA PRO A 210 -5.94 4.74 13.16
C PRO A 210 -4.82 5.68 12.72
N CYS A 211 -5.20 6.86 12.25
CA CYS A 211 -4.24 7.89 11.85
C CYS A 211 -4.65 9.27 12.40
N PRO A 212 -3.72 10.22 12.48
CA PRO A 212 -4.05 11.60 12.82
C PRO A 212 -5.03 12.24 11.82
N GLU A 213 -5.60 13.36 12.23
CA GLU A 213 -6.53 14.14 11.39
C GLU A 213 -5.91 14.63 10.07
N PRO A 214 -6.74 14.95 9.06
CA PRO A 214 -6.26 15.49 7.79
C PRO A 214 -5.36 16.74 7.95
N PRO A 215 -4.30 16.89 7.13
CA PRO A 215 -4.07 16.17 5.87
C PRO A 215 -3.11 14.96 5.95
N PHE A 216 -2.98 14.28 7.10
CA PHE A 216 -1.95 13.23 7.28
C PHE A 216 -1.95 12.17 6.16
N ASN A 217 -3.08 11.53 5.88
CA ASN A 217 -3.18 10.49 4.84
C ASN A 217 -2.83 11.01 3.45
N GLN A 218 -3.32 12.21 3.11
CA GLN A 218 -3.06 12.83 1.81
C GLN A 218 -1.57 13.12 1.63
N LEU A 219 -0.91 13.63 2.68
CA LEU A 219 0.52 13.92 2.67
C LEU A 219 1.36 12.65 2.54
N LYS A 220 1.05 11.62 3.33
CA LYS A 220 1.72 10.31 3.24
C LYS A 220 1.71 9.80 1.79
N GLY A 221 0.57 9.90 1.10
CA GLY A 221 0.41 9.45 -0.29
C GLY A 221 1.00 10.37 -1.37
N CYS A 222 1.21 11.68 -1.11
CA CYS A 222 1.62 12.64 -2.15
C CYS A 222 3.08 13.11 -2.07
N LEU A 223 3.73 12.97 -0.91
CA LEU A 223 5.09 13.43 -0.70
C LEU A 223 6.11 12.55 -1.44
N ASN A 224 7.06 13.18 -2.14
CA ASN A 224 8.05 12.50 -2.98
C ASN A 224 9.11 11.74 -2.20
N ASP A 225 9.39 12.16 -0.98
CA ASP A 225 10.35 11.58 -0.05
C ASP A 225 9.72 10.58 0.91
N VAL A 226 8.38 10.47 0.92
CA VAL A 226 7.63 9.49 1.73
C VAL A 226 7.06 8.36 0.85
N LYS A 227 6.48 8.70 -0.31
CA LYS A 227 5.92 7.77 -1.30
C LYS A 227 4.98 6.71 -0.70
N ASP A 228 4.15 7.09 0.27
CA ASP A 228 3.16 6.23 0.94
C ASP A 228 3.76 5.20 1.94
N TYR A 229 5.05 5.29 2.27
CA TYR A 229 5.66 4.45 3.31
C TYR A 229 5.50 5.06 4.70
N PHE A 230 4.80 4.35 5.58
CA PHE A 230 4.57 4.81 6.95
C PHE A 230 5.85 5.12 7.75
N PRO A 231 6.92 4.29 7.75
CA PRO A 231 8.16 4.63 8.44
C PRO A 231 8.77 5.96 7.98
N LEU A 232 8.70 6.27 6.67
CA LEU A 232 9.19 7.54 6.15
C LEU A 232 8.30 8.71 6.52
N MET A 233 6.98 8.49 6.67
CA MET A 233 6.09 9.52 7.20
C MET A 233 6.45 9.86 8.66
N ILE A 234 6.85 8.87 9.45
CA ILE A 234 7.35 9.10 10.82
C ILE A 234 8.63 9.94 10.81
N ASP A 235 9.61 9.58 9.97
CA ASP A 235 10.84 10.38 9.79
C ASP A 235 10.52 11.81 9.34
N LYS A 236 9.55 11.97 8.44
CA LYS A 236 9.13 13.28 7.93
C LYS A 236 8.50 14.15 9.01
N ILE A 237 7.67 13.57 9.86
CA ILE A 237 7.09 14.27 11.02
C ILE A 237 8.17 14.72 11.99
N GLN A 238 9.17 13.86 12.25
CA GLN A 238 10.30 14.22 13.09
C GLN A 238 11.08 15.41 12.49
N GLU A 239 11.47 15.33 11.21
CA GLU A 239 12.16 16.41 10.48
C GLU A 239 11.37 17.73 10.56
N TRP A 240 10.08 17.69 10.22
CA TRP A 240 9.22 18.87 10.27
C TRP A 240 9.01 19.44 11.68
N SER A 241 9.08 18.61 12.72
CA SER A 241 8.97 19.09 14.10
C SER A 241 10.18 19.93 14.53
N GLU A 242 11.33 19.72 13.89
CA GLU A 242 12.59 20.40 14.19
C GLU A 242 12.77 21.70 13.40
N GLU A 243 12.03 21.88 12.30
CA GLU A 243 12.04 23.08 11.46
C GLU A 243 11.74 24.35 12.27
N SER A 244 12.45 25.45 12.01
CA SER A 244 12.19 26.72 12.72
C SER A 244 10.92 27.43 12.26
N MET A 245 10.39 27.07 11.08
CA MET A 245 9.23 27.74 10.48
C MET A 245 7.93 27.36 11.20
N ILE A 246 7.04 28.35 11.39
CA ILE A 246 5.71 28.13 11.98
C ILE A 246 4.75 27.47 10.99
N LYS A 247 4.96 27.70 9.69
CA LYS A 247 4.19 27.09 8.59
C LYS A 247 5.13 26.40 7.63
N ILE A 248 4.81 25.16 7.30
CA ILE A 248 5.59 24.35 6.36
C ILE A 248 4.82 24.27 5.05
N LYS A 249 5.49 24.60 3.94
CA LYS A 249 4.92 24.46 2.60
C LYS A 249 4.82 22.98 2.24
N ILE A 250 3.67 22.59 1.72
CA ILE A 250 3.37 21.21 1.28
C ILE A 250 2.86 21.23 -0.16
N PRO A 251 2.92 20.08 -0.87
CA PRO A 251 2.19 19.94 -2.13
C PRO A 251 0.71 20.23 -1.94
N GLU A 252 0.05 20.69 -3.01
CA GLU A 252 -1.39 20.87 -3.00
C GLU A 252 -2.10 19.55 -2.69
N VAL A 253 -2.88 19.53 -1.60
CA VAL A 253 -3.68 18.39 -1.17
C VAL A 253 -5.14 18.81 -0.96
N GLU A 254 -6.05 17.95 -1.39
CA GLU A 254 -7.48 18.12 -1.20
C GLU A 254 -7.91 17.40 0.08
N ILE A 255 -8.56 18.13 0.98
CA ILE A 255 -9.17 17.56 2.19
C ILE A 255 -10.67 17.79 2.18
N TRP A 256 -11.40 16.86 2.80
CA TRP A 256 -12.84 16.98 3.00
C TRP A 256 -13.10 17.15 4.50
N LYS A 257 -13.67 18.30 4.87
CA LYS A 257 -14.02 18.62 6.26
C LYS A 257 -15.43 19.16 6.29
N ASP A 258 -16.28 18.57 7.13
CA ASP A 258 -17.70 18.98 7.30
C ASP A 258 -18.47 19.08 5.97
N GLY A 259 -18.20 18.15 5.05
CA GLY A 259 -18.83 18.11 3.71
C GLY A 259 -18.30 19.17 2.73
N LYS A 260 -17.29 19.94 3.10
CA LYS A 260 -16.64 20.93 2.24
C LYS A 260 -15.27 20.46 1.81
N LYS A 261 -14.96 20.71 0.53
CA LYS A 261 -13.63 20.51 -0.03
C LYS A 261 -12.78 21.74 0.28
N GLU A 262 -11.64 21.50 0.90
CA GLU A 262 -10.60 22.50 1.13
C GLU A 262 -9.31 22.08 0.44
N ILE A 263 -8.57 23.05 -0.08
CA ILE A 263 -7.25 22.83 -0.69
C ILE A 263 -6.21 23.38 0.28
N LYS A 264 -5.29 22.53 0.72
CA LYS A 264 -4.15 22.93 1.56
C LYS A 264 -2.85 22.91 0.76
N THR A 265 -2.05 23.95 0.96
CA THR A 265 -0.68 24.10 0.42
C THR A 265 0.33 24.41 1.52
N GLU A 266 -0.13 24.49 2.77
CA GLU A 266 0.67 24.68 3.96
C GLU A 266 0.09 23.90 5.14
N ILE A 267 0.95 23.55 6.10
CA ILE A 267 0.58 22.95 7.38
C ILE A 267 1.22 23.73 8.53
N ASP A 268 0.45 23.96 9.59
CA ASP A 268 0.92 24.63 10.79
C ASP A 268 1.80 23.70 11.61
N LYS A 269 2.90 24.23 12.16
CA LYS A 269 3.82 23.49 13.02
C LYS A 269 3.13 22.88 14.24
N LEU A 270 2.11 23.54 14.78
CA LEU A 270 1.31 22.99 15.88
C LEU A 270 0.60 21.69 15.49
N GLN A 271 0.14 21.56 14.24
CA GLN A 271 -0.48 20.33 13.74
C GLN A 271 0.57 19.21 13.58
N ILE A 272 1.79 19.54 13.17
CA ILE A 272 2.89 18.57 13.11
C ILE A 272 3.30 18.11 14.51
N ILE A 273 3.35 19.03 15.48
CA ILE A 273 3.65 18.70 16.87
C ILE A 273 2.58 17.78 17.44
N SER A 274 1.29 18.04 17.18
CA SER A 274 0.22 17.16 17.66
C SER A 274 0.29 15.76 17.04
N TRP A 275 0.67 15.64 15.76
CA TRP A 275 0.95 14.33 15.15
C TRP A 275 2.14 13.63 15.80
N LYS A 276 3.24 14.36 16.04
CA LYS A 276 4.40 13.81 16.74
C LYS A 276 4.04 13.33 18.14
N GLU A 277 3.26 14.10 18.90
CA GLU A 277 2.80 13.72 20.23
C GLU A 277 1.93 12.47 20.19
N TRP A 278 1.02 12.38 19.21
CA TRP A 278 0.18 11.19 19.00
C TRP A 278 1.00 9.92 18.77
N PHE A 279 2.01 9.98 17.90
CA PHE A 279 2.92 8.84 17.64
C PHE A 279 3.95 8.62 18.75
N SER A 280 4.24 9.65 19.55
CA SER A 280 5.14 9.54 20.69
C SER A 280 4.45 8.96 21.93
N ASP A 281 3.13 8.80 21.90
CA ASP A 281 2.36 8.18 22.97
C ASP A 281 2.50 6.65 22.91
N GLU A 282 3.09 6.08 23.98
CA GLU A 282 3.32 4.64 24.07
C GLU A 282 2.01 3.86 24.14
N GLU A 283 0.94 4.45 24.68
CA GLU A 283 -0.38 3.83 24.72
C GLU A 283 -0.95 3.69 23.31
N ASN A 284 -0.86 4.75 22.49
CA ASN A 284 -1.27 4.69 21.08
C ASN A 284 -0.44 3.67 20.32
N ARG A 285 0.89 3.74 20.44
CA ARG A 285 1.82 2.85 19.74
C ARG A 285 1.55 1.38 20.05
N THR A 286 1.33 1.05 21.33
CA THR A 286 1.04 -0.31 21.78
C THR A 286 -0.38 -0.76 21.44
N THR A 287 -1.36 0.14 21.55
CA THR A 287 -2.77 -0.18 21.26
C THR A 287 -3.00 -0.44 19.79
N PHE A 288 -2.27 0.27 18.91
CA PHE A 288 -2.38 0.17 17.46
C PHE A 288 -1.34 -0.77 16.83
N PHE A 289 -0.49 -1.39 17.66
CA PHE A 289 0.53 -2.37 17.26
C PHE A 289 1.49 -1.79 16.20
N LEU A 290 2.08 -0.63 16.49
CA LEU A 290 2.94 0.11 15.56
C LEU A 290 4.43 -0.05 15.87
N GLU A 291 4.79 -0.90 16.82
CA GLU A 291 6.15 -1.03 17.36
C GLU A 291 7.16 -1.52 16.32
N ASP A 292 6.72 -2.31 15.35
CA ASP A 292 7.55 -2.81 14.26
C ASP A 292 7.81 -1.76 13.16
N TYR A 293 7.15 -0.59 13.20
CA TYR A 293 7.29 0.45 12.18
C TYR A 293 8.19 1.62 12.58
N TYR A 294 8.35 1.90 13.86
CA TYR A 294 9.21 2.97 14.34
C TYR A 294 9.63 2.76 15.80
N ASP A 295 10.75 3.38 16.15
CA ASP A 295 11.25 3.48 17.52
C ASP A 295 11.02 4.89 18.09
N ILE A 296 10.95 4.95 19.42
CA ILE A 296 10.90 6.20 20.19
C ILE A 296 12.18 6.26 21.02
N ASP A 297 13.11 7.11 20.60
CA ASP A 297 14.35 7.39 21.32
C ASP A 297 14.18 8.59 22.25
N TYR A 298 15.05 8.69 23.25
CA TYR A 298 15.09 9.82 24.18
C TYR A 298 16.42 10.55 24.07
N GLU A 299 16.40 11.76 23.51
CA GLU A 299 17.58 12.61 23.38
C GLU A 299 17.37 13.95 24.10
N LYS A 300 18.28 14.28 25.03
CA LYS A 300 18.26 15.55 25.77
C LYS A 300 16.88 15.87 26.40
N GLY A 301 16.20 14.84 26.91
CA GLY A 301 14.87 14.97 27.54
C GLY A 301 13.70 15.10 26.56
N ARG A 302 13.91 14.85 25.25
CA ARG A 302 12.86 14.91 24.22
C ARG A 302 12.70 13.54 23.57
N LYS A 303 11.45 13.19 23.23
CA LYS A 303 11.14 12.03 22.41
C LYS A 303 11.52 12.30 20.95
N ILE A 304 12.25 11.38 20.35
CA ILE A 304 12.67 11.38 18.96
C ILE A 304 12.02 10.17 18.29
N LEU A 305 11.24 10.43 17.24
CA LEU A 305 10.64 9.37 16.44
C LEU A 305 11.62 8.96 15.34
N LYS A 306 11.74 7.66 15.10
CA LYS A 306 12.59 7.12 14.04
C LYS A 306 11.91 5.95 13.33
N GLY A 307 11.61 6.11 12.05
CA GLY A 307 11.06 5.06 11.20
C GLY A 307 12.01 3.87 11.11
N LYS A 308 11.44 2.66 11.18
CA LYS A 308 12.17 1.42 10.90
C LYS A 308 12.20 1.22 9.39
N PRO A 309 13.39 1.23 8.75
CA PRO A 309 13.48 1.11 7.31
C PRO A 309 13.00 -0.27 6.85
N LEU A 310 12.22 -0.30 5.76
CA LEU A 310 11.73 -1.54 5.15
C LEU A 310 12.80 -2.25 4.31
N PHE A 311 13.90 -1.57 3.98
CA PHE A 311 15.08 -2.15 3.34
C PHE A 311 16.33 -1.37 3.77
N LYS A 312 17.52 -1.98 3.69
CA LYS A 312 18.76 -1.57 4.38
C LYS A 312 19.12 -0.07 4.30
N ASN A 313 18.75 0.62 3.23
CA ASN A 313 19.11 2.03 3.00
C ASN A 313 17.90 2.97 2.86
N GLN A 314 16.69 2.54 3.23
CA GLN A 314 15.51 3.37 3.12
C GLN A 314 15.63 4.62 4.01
N LYS A 315 15.37 5.79 3.44
CA LYS A 315 15.34 7.10 4.09
C LYS A 315 14.62 8.11 3.19
N LEU A 316 14.34 9.32 3.69
CA LEU A 316 13.66 10.37 2.90
C LEU A 316 14.34 10.65 1.54
N SER A 317 15.67 10.60 1.48
CA SER A 317 16.42 10.81 0.22
C SER A 317 16.50 9.56 -0.69
N HIS A 318 16.02 8.40 -0.22
CA HIS A 318 16.02 7.12 -0.93
C HIS A 318 14.78 6.31 -0.50
N ALA A 319 13.61 6.83 -0.88
CA ALA A 319 12.33 6.39 -0.32
C ALA A 319 11.86 5.03 -0.83
N ILE A 320 12.16 4.74 -2.11
CA ILE A 320 11.67 3.58 -2.85
C ILE A 320 12.82 2.60 -3.15
N PRO A 321 12.57 1.28 -3.14
CA PRO A 321 13.57 0.32 -3.56
C PRO A 321 13.85 0.49 -5.06
N GLN A 322 15.13 0.53 -5.44
CA GLN A 322 15.57 0.74 -6.81
C GLN A 322 16.33 -0.48 -7.37
N LYS A 323 16.74 -1.41 -6.51
CA LYS A 323 17.45 -2.65 -6.86
C LYS A 323 16.62 -3.89 -6.50
N LYS A 324 16.90 -5.03 -7.15
CA LYS A 324 16.20 -6.29 -6.88
C LYS A 324 16.26 -6.68 -5.40
N GLU A 325 17.44 -6.60 -4.80
CA GLU A 325 17.65 -6.99 -3.41
C GLU A 325 16.88 -6.07 -2.46
N GLU A 326 16.79 -4.77 -2.78
CA GLU A 326 16.00 -3.80 -2.01
C GLU A 326 14.49 -4.07 -2.15
N VAL A 327 14.02 -4.46 -3.34
CA VAL A 327 12.62 -4.84 -3.60
C VAL A 327 12.25 -6.08 -2.78
N GLU A 328 13.08 -7.13 -2.86
CA GLU A 328 12.86 -8.37 -2.13
C GLU A 328 12.87 -8.15 -0.62
N GLU A 329 13.81 -7.37 -0.10
CA GLU A 329 13.89 -7.01 1.32
C GLU A 329 12.65 -6.20 1.75
N CYS A 330 12.28 -5.18 0.96
CA CYS A 330 11.11 -4.33 1.23
C CYS A 330 9.81 -5.15 1.32
N ILE A 331 9.51 -5.97 0.31
CA ILE A 331 8.30 -6.79 0.31
C ILE A 331 8.32 -7.81 1.45
N SER A 332 9.46 -8.47 1.67
CA SER A 332 9.58 -9.48 2.73
C SER A 332 9.37 -8.86 4.13
N ASN A 333 9.90 -7.66 4.36
CA ASN A 333 9.71 -6.93 5.61
C ASN A 333 8.26 -6.49 5.78
N ILE A 334 7.61 -5.95 4.73
CA ILE A 334 6.18 -5.58 4.80
C ILE A 334 5.31 -6.79 5.14
N ILE A 335 5.52 -7.93 4.47
CA ILE A 335 4.78 -9.17 4.73
C ILE A 335 5.00 -9.62 6.18
N THR A 336 6.26 -9.64 6.62
CA THR A 336 6.64 -10.09 7.97
C THR A 336 6.01 -9.20 9.04
N ILE A 337 6.13 -7.89 8.91
CA ILE A 337 5.58 -6.92 9.87
C ILE A 337 4.05 -7.01 9.90
N THR A 338 3.39 -7.06 8.74
CA THR A 338 1.92 -7.21 8.67
C THR A 338 1.44 -8.48 9.37
N LYS A 339 2.12 -9.62 9.17
CA LYS A 339 1.79 -10.89 9.83
C LYS A 339 2.06 -10.86 11.34
N ARG A 340 3.17 -10.28 11.79
CA ARG A 340 3.47 -10.11 13.23
C ARG A 340 2.45 -9.20 13.90
N ARG A 341 2.06 -8.12 13.23
CA ARG A 341 0.99 -7.24 13.67
C ARG A 341 -0.33 -8.00 13.83
N ALA A 342 -0.69 -8.82 12.84
CA ALA A 342 -1.88 -9.68 12.91
C ALA A 342 -1.84 -10.66 14.10
N ASP A 343 -0.69 -11.28 14.35
CA ASP A 343 -0.46 -12.16 15.50
C ASP A 343 -0.67 -11.43 16.84
N SER A 344 -0.07 -10.24 16.99
CA SER A 344 -0.25 -9.41 18.19
C SER A 344 -1.71 -8.96 18.40
N MET A 345 -2.39 -8.58 17.31
CA MET A 345 -3.82 -8.25 17.33
C MET A 345 -4.66 -9.45 17.77
N ALA A 346 -4.43 -10.64 17.21
CA ALA A 346 -5.14 -11.87 17.57
C ALA A 346 -4.95 -12.20 19.05
N LYS A 347 -3.72 -12.11 19.57
CA LYS A 347 -3.42 -12.31 20.99
C LYS A 347 -4.17 -11.31 21.88
N ARG A 348 -4.21 -10.03 21.50
CA ARG A 348 -4.95 -9.00 22.26
C ARG A 348 -6.44 -9.26 22.29
N MET A 349 -7.04 -9.69 21.17
CA MET A 349 -8.46 -10.05 21.12
C MET A 349 -8.82 -11.13 22.13
N ILE A 350 -8.00 -12.18 22.21
CA ILE A 350 -8.20 -13.28 23.17
C ILE A 350 -8.07 -12.78 24.62
N CYS A 351 -7.05 -11.96 24.92
CA CYS A 351 -6.85 -11.42 26.26
C CYS A 351 -8.03 -10.56 26.72
N ARG A 352 -8.60 -9.73 25.84
CA ARG A 352 -9.74 -8.87 26.18
C ARG A 352 -11.06 -9.62 26.33
N MET A 353 -11.21 -10.79 25.73
CA MET A 353 -12.42 -11.62 25.88
C MET A 353 -12.40 -12.46 27.16
N LYS A 354 -11.25 -12.60 27.82
CA LYS A 354 -11.11 -13.34 29.09
C LYS A 354 -11.32 -12.47 30.33
N ASN A 355 -11.37 -11.15 30.15
CA ASN A 355 -11.57 -10.14 31.19
C ASN A 355 -12.94 -9.49 30.98
#